data_AF-A0A7G5GVW7-F1
#
_entry.id   AF-A0A7G5GVW7-F1
#
_cell.length_a   1.000
_cell.length_b   1.000
_cell.length_c   1.000
_cell.angle_alpha   90.00
_cell.angle_beta   90.00
_cell.angle_gamma   90.00
#
_symmetry.space_group_name_H-M   'P 1'
#
loop_
_entity.id
_entity.type
_entity.pdbx_description
1 polymer ?
#
loop_
_entity_poly.entity_id
_entity_poly.type
_entity_poly.pdbx_seq_one_letter_code
_entity_poly.pdbx_strand_id
1 'polypeptide(L)'
;MNSKMTLSARAFLLTVGMLVVLYWYTSDVEIQARVYPVQQVVGQPVRYMDSTSQAEQWHWEFGDGQESPRARGVVRYYRPGTYLIRLRVNKEVTRTFSVVIRPEPMVIRQDSLVQIQGPSTGYEREKLVFTAVGGRASQFTWRFGASGQVDSRDQTAIYSYPADEDRSKPHTYTIELMTDVTKYPIRKQITIIRGYNKFDPPIDSLDIVGSDIRRRLQQIADGQSFNSNYNYLLSKYLCNRNNSLVQINNTKANDFYSYCMGLQFDQGVHIDGVAVVSDSVTSCITRLNVTQHKP
;
A
#
# COMPACT_ATOMS: atom_id res chain seq x y z
N MET A 1 -86.14 21.42 7.13
CA MET A 1 -84.90 20.61 7.11
C MET A 1 -83.85 21.37 6.29
N ASN A 2 -82.58 21.43 6.73
CA ASN A 2 -81.40 21.55 5.83
C ASN A 2 -80.67 22.90 5.60
N SER A 3 -80.78 23.94 6.45
CA SER A 3 -79.78 25.04 6.42
C SER A 3 -78.45 24.66 7.12
N LYS A 4 -78.54 23.93 8.25
CA LYS A 4 -77.35 23.44 8.98
C LYS A 4 -76.61 22.30 8.25
N MET A 5 -77.32 21.50 7.45
CA MET A 5 -76.70 20.44 6.63
C MET A 5 -75.95 20.97 5.41
N THR A 6 -76.40 22.08 4.81
CA THR A 6 -75.71 22.67 3.65
C THR A 6 -74.47 23.46 4.05
N LEU A 7 -74.47 24.09 5.23
CA LEU A 7 -73.30 24.79 5.77
C LEU A 7 -72.17 23.81 6.15
N SER A 8 -72.51 22.69 6.78
CA SER A 8 -71.54 21.64 7.14
C SER A 8 -70.96 20.93 5.91
N ALA A 9 -71.78 20.66 4.89
CA ALA A 9 -71.30 20.10 3.62
C ALA A 9 -70.33 21.05 2.88
N ARG A 10 -70.60 22.36 2.89
CA ARG A 10 -69.71 23.37 2.30
C ARG A 10 -68.39 23.51 3.07
N ALA A 11 -68.45 23.49 4.40
CA ALA A 11 -67.25 23.49 5.24
C ALA A 11 -66.39 22.24 4.99
N PHE A 12 -67.02 21.05 4.88
CA PHE A 12 -66.31 19.82 4.55
C PHE A 12 -65.63 19.88 3.19
N LEU A 13 -66.33 20.33 2.13
CA LEU A 13 -65.73 20.48 0.81
C LEU A 13 -64.57 21.50 0.77
N LEU A 14 -64.68 22.60 1.52
CA LEU A 14 -63.59 23.58 1.65
C LEU A 14 -62.38 22.99 2.40
N THR A 15 -62.61 22.23 3.47
CA THR A 15 -61.52 21.56 4.20
C THR A 15 -60.87 20.47 3.38
N VAL A 16 -61.63 19.68 2.62
CA VAL A 16 -61.08 18.66 1.70
C VAL A 16 -60.31 19.35 0.58
N GLY A 17 -60.82 20.43 0.00
CA GLY A 17 -60.10 21.22 -1.00
C GLY A 17 -58.79 21.80 -0.47
N MET A 18 -58.81 22.34 0.75
CA MET A 18 -57.62 22.86 1.43
C MET A 18 -56.62 21.74 1.75
N LEU A 19 -57.08 20.58 2.22
CA LEU A 19 -56.23 19.42 2.47
C LEU A 19 -55.64 18.84 1.18
N VAL A 20 -56.38 18.87 0.08
CA VAL A 20 -55.88 18.48 -1.24
C VAL A 20 -54.80 19.47 -1.68
N VAL A 21 -55.05 20.78 -1.63
CA VAL A 21 -54.05 21.81 -1.98
C VAL A 21 -52.81 21.72 -1.09
N LEU A 22 -52.98 21.50 0.22
CA LEU A 22 -51.88 21.27 1.14
C LEU A 22 -51.12 19.99 0.77
N TYR A 23 -51.80 18.90 0.43
CA TYR A 23 -51.17 17.66 -0.02
C TYR A 23 -50.37 17.84 -1.33
N TRP A 24 -50.90 18.59 -2.30
CA TRP A 24 -50.17 18.98 -3.52
C TRP A 24 -48.97 19.89 -3.22
N TYR A 25 -49.04 20.70 -2.17
CA TYR A 25 -47.97 21.61 -1.77
C TYR A 25 -46.91 20.93 -0.89
N THR A 26 -47.27 19.87 -0.16
CA THR A 26 -46.38 19.12 0.75
C THR A 26 -45.94 17.77 0.18
N SER A 27 -46.18 17.49 -1.11
CA SER A 27 -45.70 16.26 -1.74
C SER A 27 -44.21 16.43 -2.06
N ASP A 28 -43.36 15.77 -1.29
CA ASP A 28 -41.93 15.71 -1.60
C ASP A 28 -41.70 14.96 -2.92
N VAL A 29 -40.92 15.56 -3.83
CA VAL A 29 -40.56 14.92 -5.11
C VAL A 29 -39.64 13.73 -4.82
N GLU A 30 -40.17 12.52 -4.94
CA GLU A 30 -39.38 11.30 -4.80
C GLU A 30 -38.62 11.00 -6.10
N ILE A 31 -37.29 10.93 -6.02
CA ILE A 31 -36.45 10.64 -7.18
C ILE A 31 -36.68 9.19 -7.65
N GLN A 32 -37.16 9.00 -8.88
CA GLN A 32 -37.31 7.70 -9.54
C GLN A 32 -36.16 7.44 -10.53
N ALA A 33 -34.95 7.31 -10.01
CA ALA A 33 -33.74 7.01 -10.78
C ALA A 33 -33.22 5.58 -10.58
N ARG A 34 -32.55 5.05 -11.61
CA ARG A 34 -31.91 3.73 -11.61
C ARG A 34 -30.53 3.78 -12.25
N VAL A 35 -29.61 3.03 -11.64
CA VAL A 35 -28.26 2.77 -12.16
C VAL A 35 -28.05 1.26 -12.22
N TYR A 36 -27.65 0.74 -13.38
CA TYR A 36 -27.42 -0.69 -13.53
C TYR A 36 -26.37 -1.02 -14.61
N PRO A 37 -25.65 -2.15 -14.48
CA PRO A 37 -25.61 -3.01 -13.30
C PRO A 37 -24.84 -2.36 -12.13
N VAL A 38 -25.18 -2.72 -10.89
CA VAL A 38 -24.49 -2.21 -9.68
C VAL A 38 -23.10 -2.83 -9.47
N GLN A 39 -22.81 -3.92 -10.18
CA GLN A 39 -21.47 -4.51 -10.25
C GLN A 39 -21.11 -4.69 -11.72
N GLN A 40 -19.94 -4.21 -12.12
CA GLN A 40 -19.53 -4.22 -13.51
C GLN A 40 -18.01 -4.41 -13.63
N VAL A 41 -17.53 -4.87 -14.78
CA VAL A 41 -16.10 -5.00 -15.06
C VAL A 41 -15.55 -3.70 -15.65
N VAL A 42 -14.27 -3.40 -15.39
CA VAL A 42 -13.54 -2.28 -16.02
C VAL A 42 -13.81 -2.22 -17.53
N GLY A 43 -14.06 -1.00 -18.05
CA GLY A 43 -14.31 -0.74 -19.47
C GLY A 43 -15.74 -1.06 -19.94
N GLN A 44 -16.52 -1.82 -19.19
CA GLN A 44 -17.91 -2.15 -19.55
C GLN A 44 -18.87 -1.00 -19.20
N PRO A 45 -19.95 -0.81 -19.99
CA PRO A 45 -20.90 0.29 -19.79
C PRO A 45 -21.77 0.10 -18.55
N VAL A 46 -21.92 1.17 -17.76
CA VAL A 46 -22.91 1.31 -16.69
C VAL A 46 -23.97 2.29 -17.16
N ARG A 47 -25.25 1.90 -17.11
CA ARG A 47 -26.38 2.71 -17.57
C ARG A 47 -27.00 3.44 -16.40
N TYR A 48 -27.34 4.71 -16.62
CA TYR A 48 -28.12 5.51 -15.69
C TYR A 48 -29.35 6.07 -16.39
N MET A 49 -30.46 6.15 -15.66
CA MET A 49 -31.68 6.79 -16.12
C MET A 49 -32.46 7.36 -14.93
N ASP A 50 -33.17 8.43 -15.19
CA ASP A 50 -34.14 9.02 -14.27
C ASP A 50 -35.53 9.12 -14.92
N SER A 51 -36.56 8.88 -14.11
CA SER A 51 -37.98 8.96 -14.46
C SER A 51 -38.77 9.76 -13.42
N THR A 52 -38.10 10.65 -12.69
CA THR A 52 -38.71 11.47 -11.64
C THR A 52 -39.78 12.39 -12.23
N SER A 53 -40.98 12.40 -11.64
CA SER A 53 -42.05 13.30 -12.05
C SER A 53 -41.67 14.75 -11.78
N GLN A 54 -42.00 15.66 -12.70
CA GLN A 54 -41.67 17.09 -12.62
C GLN A 54 -40.16 17.42 -12.62
N ALA A 55 -39.31 16.48 -13.04
CA ALA A 55 -37.90 16.75 -13.28
C ALA A 55 -37.69 17.55 -14.57
N GLU A 56 -37.12 18.75 -14.44
CA GLU A 56 -36.77 19.63 -15.57
C GLU A 56 -35.26 19.66 -15.81
N GLN A 57 -34.46 19.44 -14.76
CA GLN A 57 -33.00 19.49 -14.81
C GLN A 57 -32.39 18.28 -14.10
N TRP A 58 -31.44 17.63 -14.75
CA TRP A 58 -30.63 16.56 -14.17
C TRP A 58 -29.18 16.98 -14.11
N HIS A 59 -28.51 16.59 -13.04
CA HIS A 59 -27.08 16.70 -12.92
C HIS A 59 -26.53 15.44 -12.26
N TRP A 60 -25.84 14.63 -13.06
CA TRP A 60 -25.19 13.41 -12.62
C TRP A 60 -23.71 13.66 -12.39
N GLU A 61 -23.20 13.26 -11.23
CA GLU A 61 -21.79 13.22 -10.87
C GLU A 61 -21.39 11.75 -10.70
N PHE A 62 -20.35 11.28 -11.40
CA PHE A 62 -20.01 9.84 -11.45
C PHE A 62 -18.91 9.41 -10.46
N GLY A 63 -18.40 10.34 -9.66
CA GLY A 63 -17.39 10.08 -8.62
C GLY A 63 -15.95 9.94 -9.13
N ASP A 64 -15.74 10.02 -10.45
CA ASP A 64 -14.42 9.99 -11.11
C ASP A 64 -14.09 11.31 -11.84
N GLY A 65 -14.88 12.35 -11.60
CA GLY A 65 -14.78 13.66 -12.25
C GLY A 65 -15.62 13.79 -13.53
N GLN A 66 -16.27 12.72 -14.00
CA GLN A 66 -17.24 12.82 -15.09
C GLN A 66 -18.59 13.30 -14.58
N GLU A 67 -19.29 14.07 -15.42
CA GLU A 67 -20.63 14.58 -15.14
C GLU A 67 -21.56 14.47 -16.36
N SER A 68 -22.87 14.48 -16.14
CA SER A 68 -23.85 14.53 -17.25
C SER A 68 -25.11 15.33 -16.90
N PRO A 69 -25.57 16.22 -17.80
CA PRO A 69 -26.85 16.92 -17.66
C PRO A 69 -28.05 16.15 -18.22
N ARG A 70 -27.86 14.92 -18.72
CA ARG A 70 -28.92 14.15 -19.40
C ARG A 70 -29.72 13.30 -18.40
N ALA A 71 -31.02 13.15 -18.65
CA ALA A 71 -31.88 12.25 -17.87
C ALA A 71 -31.44 10.77 -17.94
N ARG A 72 -30.82 10.34 -19.04
CA ARG A 72 -30.32 8.98 -19.25
C ARG A 72 -29.02 8.95 -20.07
N GLY A 73 -28.21 7.92 -19.85
CA GLY A 73 -26.98 7.71 -20.60
C GLY A 73 -26.16 6.50 -20.13
N VAL A 74 -24.88 6.52 -20.49
CA VAL A 74 -23.91 5.48 -20.18
C VAL A 74 -22.62 6.12 -19.69
N VAL A 75 -22.06 5.58 -18.62
CA VAL A 75 -20.72 5.91 -18.11
C VAL A 75 -19.83 4.67 -18.16
N ARG A 76 -18.52 4.86 -18.35
CA ARG A 76 -17.52 3.78 -18.32
C ARG A 76 -16.39 4.16 -17.36
N TYR A 77 -15.96 3.19 -16.58
CA TYR A 77 -14.86 3.34 -15.63
C TYR A 77 -13.68 2.48 -16.07
N TYR A 78 -12.48 3.06 -16.07
CA TYR A 78 -11.24 2.40 -16.50
C TYR A 78 -10.33 1.97 -15.35
N ARG A 79 -10.73 2.23 -14.11
CA ARG A 79 -10.02 1.81 -12.91
C ARG A 79 -10.97 0.99 -12.02
N PRO A 80 -10.49 -0.12 -11.42
CA PRO A 80 -11.28 -0.86 -10.46
C PRO A 80 -11.48 -0.02 -9.19
N GLY A 81 -12.64 -0.17 -8.56
CA GLY A 81 -12.99 0.59 -7.37
C GLY A 81 -14.50 0.72 -7.18
N THR A 82 -14.90 1.33 -6.07
CA THR A 82 -16.29 1.67 -5.79
C THR A 82 -16.53 3.14 -6.13
N TYR A 83 -17.50 3.39 -6.99
CA TYR A 83 -17.87 4.73 -7.42
C TYR A 83 -19.23 5.13 -6.85
N LEU A 84 -19.31 6.36 -6.36
CA LEU A 84 -20.54 6.97 -5.89
C LEU A 84 -21.10 7.86 -7.01
N ILE A 85 -22.23 7.45 -7.56
CA ILE A 85 -22.95 8.20 -8.58
C ILE A 85 -24.02 9.02 -7.88
N ARG A 86 -23.92 10.34 -7.95
CA ARG A 86 -24.88 11.27 -7.38
C ARG A 86 -25.73 11.89 -8.49
N LEU A 87 -27.05 11.82 -8.34
CA LEU A 87 -28.01 12.55 -9.15
C LEU A 87 -28.55 13.72 -8.33
N ARG A 88 -28.55 14.91 -8.93
CA ARG A 88 -29.27 16.08 -8.45
C ARG A 88 -30.35 16.47 -9.45
N VAL A 89 -31.61 16.49 -9.02
CA VAL A 89 -32.77 16.89 -9.83
C VAL A 89 -33.24 18.28 -9.39
N ASN A 90 -33.53 19.16 -10.35
CA ASN A 90 -34.04 20.52 -10.12
C ASN A 90 -33.21 21.35 -9.10
N LYS A 91 -31.91 21.03 -8.96
CA LYS A 91 -30.96 21.65 -8.01
C LYS A 91 -31.30 21.49 -6.52
N GLU A 92 -32.35 20.77 -6.17
CA GLU A 92 -32.81 20.63 -4.79
C GLU A 92 -32.66 19.21 -4.28
N VAL A 93 -33.23 18.24 -5.02
CA VAL A 93 -33.31 16.85 -4.54
C VAL A 93 -32.10 16.07 -5.02
N THR A 94 -31.48 15.30 -4.12
CA THR A 94 -30.27 14.53 -4.41
C THR A 94 -30.44 13.06 -4.04
N ARG A 95 -29.98 12.15 -4.91
CA ARG A 95 -29.94 10.71 -4.66
C ARG A 95 -28.57 10.14 -5.02
N THR A 96 -28.06 9.20 -4.23
CA THR A 96 -26.75 8.56 -4.47
C THR A 96 -26.90 7.07 -4.72
N PHE A 97 -26.12 6.55 -5.67
CA PHE A 97 -26.01 5.15 -6.04
C PHE A 97 -24.55 4.70 -5.88
N SER A 98 -24.34 3.45 -5.47
CA SER A 98 -23.00 2.85 -5.40
C SER A 98 -22.85 1.79 -6.50
N VAL A 99 -21.77 1.89 -7.26
CA VAL A 99 -21.41 0.91 -8.29
C VAL A 99 -20.02 0.38 -8.00
N VAL A 100 -19.87 -0.94 -8.04
CA VAL A 100 -18.58 -1.62 -7.84
C VAL A 100 -18.01 -2.03 -9.19
N ILE A 101 -16.84 -1.49 -9.53
CA ILE A 101 -16.11 -1.81 -10.74
C ILE A 101 -15.00 -2.81 -10.39
N ARG A 102 -15.16 -4.04 -10.86
CA ARG A 102 -14.21 -5.13 -10.68
C ARG A 102 -13.16 -5.10 -11.79
N PRO A 103 -11.91 -5.51 -11.50
CA PRO A 103 -10.89 -5.70 -12.53
C PRO A 103 -11.36 -6.71 -13.59
N GLU A 104 -10.80 -6.61 -14.80
CA GLU A 104 -11.11 -7.55 -15.88
C GLU A 104 -10.73 -8.98 -15.46
N PRO A 105 -11.63 -9.97 -15.61
CA PRO A 105 -11.29 -11.35 -15.34
C PRO A 105 -10.18 -11.77 -16.30
N MET A 106 -9.13 -12.35 -15.74
CA MET A 106 -7.99 -12.82 -16.52
C MET A 106 -8.46 -13.96 -17.42
N VAL A 107 -8.42 -13.76 -18.73
CA VAL A 107 -8.70 -14.83 -19.70
C VAL A 107 -7.47 -15.74 -19.77
N ILE A 108 -7.55 -16.89 -19.12
CA ILE A 108 -6.50 -17.92 -19.18
C ILE A 108 -6.60 -18.60 -20.55
N ARG A 109 -5.73 -18.22 -21.49
CA ARG A 109 -5.64 -18.91 -22.79
C ARG A 109 -4.90 -20.24 -22.60
N GLN A 110 -5.60 -21.34 -22.80
CA GLN A 110 -5.08 -22.69 -22.58
C GLN A 110 -3.99 -23.11 -23.58
N ASP A 111 -3.94 -22.48 -24.76
CA ASP A 111 -2.87 -22.65 -25.76
C ASP A 111 -1.70 -21.66 -25.56
N SER A 112 -1.67 -20.90 -24.47
CA SER A 112 -0.54 -20.03 -24.12
C SER A 112 0.59 -20.82 -23.44
N LEU A 113 1.80 -20.28 -23.45
CA LEU A 113 2.88 -20.78 -22.59
C LEU A 113 2.51 -20.61 -21.11
N VAL A 114 3.00 -21.51 -20.26
CA VAL A 114 2.87 -21.41 -18.80
C VAL A 114 3.62 -20.15 -18.32
N GLN A 115 2.99 -19.38 -17.43
CA GLN A 115 3.53 -18.16 -16.85
C GLN A 115 3.22 -18.07 -15.35
N ILE A 116 4.08 -17.38 -14.60
CA ILE A 116 3.87 -17.09 -13.18
C ILE A 116 3.13 -15.76 -13.04
N GLN A 117 1.90 -15.82 -12.54
CA GLN A 117 1.12 -14.66 -12.14
C GLN A 117 1.25 -14.41 -10.65
N GLY A 118 1.28 -13.14 -10.25
CA GLY A 118 1.45 -12.72 -8.85
C GLY A 118 2.11 -11.34 -8.77
N PRO A 119 2.25 -10.78 -7.56
CA PRO A 119 2.89 -9.48 -7.35
C PRO A 119 4.38 -9.51 -7.74
N SER A 120 4.91 -8.36 -8.15
CA SER A 120 6.36 -8.15 -8.35
C SER A 120 7.02 -7.48 -7.14
N THR A 121 6.22 -7.01 -6.19
CA THR A 121 6.64 -6.38 -4.95
C THR A 121 5.74 -6.85 -3.80
N GLY A 122 6.28 -7.07 -2.62
CA GLY A 122 5.49 -7.42 -1.44
C GLY A 122 6.20 -7.07 -0.14
N TYR A 123 5.51 -7.24 0.98
CA TYR A 123 6.09 -7.00 2.30
C TYR A 123 6.56 -8.27 2.99
N GLU A 124 7.58 -8.15 3.85
CA GLU A 124 8.00 -9.24 4.73
C GLU A 124 6.83 -9.74 5.59
N ARG A 125 6.78 -11.07 5.80
CA ARG A 125 5.70 -11.78 6.54
C ARG A 125 4.29 -11.61 5.98
N GLU A 126 4.11 -10.92 4.86
CA GLU A 126 2.85 -10.85 4.14
C GLU A 126 2.59 -12.16 3.40
N LYS A 127 1.32 -12.58 3.32
CA LYS A 127 0.92 -13.73 2.50
C LYS A 127 0.74 -13.28 1.06
N LEU A 128 1.69 -13.64 0.21
CA LEU A 128 1.66 -13.33 -1.22
C LEU A 128 1.13 -14.53 -1.99
N VAL A 129 0.29 -14.26 -2.98
CA VAL A 129 -0.36 -15.30 -3.80
C VAL A 129 0.24 -15.31 -5.19
N PHE A 130 0.66 -16.49 -5.63
CA PHE A 130 1.19 -16.75 -6.96
C PHE A 130 0.41 -17.87 -7.63
N THR A 131 0.10 -17.71 -8.91
CA THR A 131 -0.69 -18.68 -9.67
C THR A 131 0.01 -18.99 -10.98
N ALA A 132 0.13 -20.27 -11.30
CA ALA A 132 0.57 -20.73 -12.61
C ALA A 132 -0.62 -20.64 -13.58
N VAL A 133 -0.45 -19.83 -14.63
CA VAL A 133 -1.49 -19.61 -15.66
C VAL A 133 -0.96 -19.96 -17.04
N GLY A 134 -1.86 -20.33 -17.94
CA GLY A 134 -1.51 -20.75 -19.29
C GLY A 134 -0.96 -22.18 -19.33
N GLY A 135 -0.87 -22.71 -20.53
CA GLY A 135 -0.46 -24.09 -20.81
C GLY A 135 -1.51 -25.13 -20.37
N ARG A 136 -1.28 -26.36 -20.79
CA ARG A 136 -2.03 -27.55 -20.33
C ARG A 136 -1.32 -28.24 -19.16
N ALA A 137 -0.59 -27.49 -18.34
CA ALA A 137 0.16 -28.02 -17.20
C ALA A 137 -0.78 -28.63 -16.16
N SER A 138 -0.43 -29.80 -15.64
CA SER A 138 -1.21 -30.51 -14.63
C SER A 138 -0.46 -30.68 -13.30
N GLN A 139 0.86 -30.55 -13.33
CA GLN A 139 1.72 -30.66 -12.15
C GLN A 139 2.54 -29.39 -11.98
N PHE A 140 2.69 -28.96 -10.74
CA PHE A 140 3.39 -27.72 -10.39
C PHE A 140 4.42 -28.00 -9.29
N THR A 141 5.55 -27.31 -9.35
CA THR A 141 6.59 -27.34 -8.32
C THR A 141 7.14 -25.94 -8.16
N TRP A 142 6.83 -25.33 -7.02
CA TRP A 142 7.22 -23.96 -6.69
C TRP A 142 8.44 -23.93 -5.79
N ARG A 143 9.35 -23.00 -6.05
CA ARG A 143 10.49 -22.66 -5.19
C ARG A 143 10.60 -21.13 -5.11
N PHE A 144 10.46 -20.54 -3.94
CA PHE A 144 10.45 -19.08 -3.75
C PHE A 144 11.84 -18.48 -3.46
N GLY A 145 12.88 -19.32 -3.43
CA GLY A 145 14.29 -18.92 -3.38
C GLY A 145 14.84 -18.68 -1.96
N ALA A 146 14.01 -18.51 -0.93
CA ALA A 146 14.48 -18.26 0.43
C ALA A 146 15.04 -19.52 1.14
N SER A 147 14.48 -20.69 0.85
CA SER A 147 14.86 -21.97 1.49
C SER A 147 15.62 -22.91 0.54
N GLY A 148 15.54 -22.67 -0.78
CA GLY A 148 15.98 -23.62 -1.81
C GLY A 148 15.17 -24.93 -1.85
N GLN A 149 14.12 -25.08 -1.04
CA GLN A 149 13.26 -26.27 -1.01
C GLN A 149 12.05 -26.13 -1.94
N VAL A 150 11.26 -27.20 -2.06
CA VAL A 150 9.94 -27.15 -2.72
C VAL A 150 8.93 -26.60 -1.72
N ASP A 151 8.35 -25.44 -2.04
CA ASP A 151 7.44 -24.74 -1.13
C ASP A 151 5.96 -25.08 -1.39
N SER A 152 5.59 -25.44 -2.63
CA SER A 152 4.22 -25.85 -2.97
C SER A 152 4.18 -26.71 -4.24
N ARG A 153 3.13 -27.51 -4.37
CA ARG A 153 2.79 -28.30 -5.58
C ARG A 153 1.42 -27.98 -6.18
N ASP A 154 0.73 -26.99 -5.63
CA ASP A 154 -0.57 -26.55 -6.12
C ASP A 154 -0.41 -25.58 -7.30
N GLN A 155 -1.44 -25.46 -8.14
CA GLN A 155 -1.45 -24.46 -9.21
C GLN A 155 -1.33 -23.03 -8.66
N THR A 156 -1.95 -22.78 -7.50
CA THR A 156 -1.85 -21.53 -6.75
C THR A 156 -1.10 -21.77 -5.45
N ALA A 157 0.02 -21.06 -5.27
CA ALA A 157 0.85 -21.12 -4.08
C ALA A 157 0.72 -19.83 -3.26
N ILE A 158 0.65 -19.96 -1.94
CA ILE A 158 0.67 -18.83 -1.01
C ILE A 158 1.99 -18.91 -0.23
N TYR A 159 2.78 -17.84 -0.26
CA TYR A 159 4.10 -17.80 0.37
C TYR A 159 4.32 -16.51 1.13
N SER A 160 5.08 -16.59 2.23
CA SER A 160 5.48 -15.44 3.05
C SER A 160 6.99 -15.44 3.23
N TYR A 161 7.62 -14.35 2.79
CA TYR A 161 9.05 -14.17 2.93
C TYR A 161 9.43 -13.86 4.38
N PRO A 162 10.52 -14.47 4.91
CA PRO A 162 11.00 -14.18 6.26
C PRO A 162 11.48 -12.73 6.37
N ALA A 163 11.58 -12.24 7.60
CA ALA A 163 12.20 -10.94 7.85
C ALA A 163 13.73 -11.08 7.74
N ASP A 164 14.37 -10.15 7.05
CA ASP A 164 15.82 -10.10 6.91
C ASP A 164 16.46 -9.29 8.07
N GLU A 165 17.70 -9.61 8.42
CA GLU A 165 18.48 -8.87 9.42
C GLU A 165 19.06 -7.57 8.83
N ASP A 166 19.37 -7.54 7.52
CA ASP A 166 19.87 -6.33 6.86
C ASP A 166 18.73 -5.36 6.54
N ARG A 167 18.54 -4.40 7.45
CA ARG A 167 17.48 -3.38 7.39
C ARG A 167 17.70 -2.32 6.30
N SER A 168 18.84 -2.33 5.61
CA SER A 168 19.27 -1.18 4.81
C SER A 168 18.74 -1.16 3.38
N LYS A 169 18.27 -2.30 2.83
CA LYS A 169 17.83 -2.39 1.42
C LYS A 169 16.70 -3.39 1.21
N PRO A 170 15.83 -3.17 0.20
CA PRO A 170 14.88 -4.18 -0.23
C PRO A 170 15.62 -5.39 -0.84
N HIS A 171 15.14 -6.59 -0.51
CA HIS A 171 15.75 -7.84 -0.97
C HIS A 171 15.04 -8.34 -2.23
N THR A 172 15.78 -8.86 -3.22
CA THR A 172 15.19 -9.41 -4.44
C THR A 172 15.32 -10.93 -4.45
N TYR A 173 14.19 -11.62 -4.55
CA TYR A 173 14.13 -13.08 -4.62
C TYR A 173 13.77 -13.55 -6.03
N THR A 174 14.22 -14.75 -6.39
CA THR A 174 13.85 -15.41 -7.65
C THR A 174 12.92 -16.58 -7.35
N ILE A 175 11.71 -16.49 -7.88
CA ILE A 175 10.69 -17.53 -7.86
C ILE A 175 10.93 -18.44 -9.05
N GLU A 176 11.04 -19.74 -8.82
CA GLU A 176 11.12 -20.77 -9.84
C GLU A 176 9.84 -21.62 -9.84
N LEU A 177 9.26 -21.80 -11.02
CA LEU A 177 8.14 -22.71 -11.27
C LEU A 177 8.58 -23.77 -12.28
N MET A 178 8.42 -25.04 -11.91
CA MET A 178 8.56 -26.17 -12.83
C MET A 178 7.23 -26.89 -12.98
N THR A 179 6.92 -27.31 -14.20
CA THR A 179 5.70 -28.05 -14.55
C THR A 179 6.03 -29.28 -15.40
N ASP A 180 5.04 -30.15 -15.59
CA ASP A 180 5.10 -31.33 -16.46
C ASP A 180 5.32 -31.00 -17.94
N VAL A 181 4.97 -29.79 -18.37
CA VAL A 181 5.09 -29.35 -19.77
C VAL A 181 6.32 -28.46 -20.04
N THR A 182 7.08 -28.10 -19.01
CA THR A 182 8.24 -27.20 -19.13
C THR A 182 9.56 -27.96 -19.04
N LYS A 183 10.47 -27.74 -20.00
CA LYS A 183 11.83 -28.32 -19.98
C LYS A 183 12.77 -27.64 -18.97
N TYR A 184 12.59 -26.33 -18.75
CA TYR A 184 13.40 -25.53 -17.84
C TYR A 184 12.49 -24.74 -16.89
N PRO A 185 12.95 -24.40 -15.68
CA PRO A 185 12.13 -23.67 -14.73
C PRO A 185 11.83 -22.26 -15.23
N ILE A 186 10.56 -21.86 -15.13
CA ILE A 186 10.11 -20.49 -15.36
C ILE A 186 10.53 -19.66 -14.15
N ARG A 187 11.16 -18.51 -14.40
CA ARG A 187 11.68 -17.63 -13.35
C ARG A 187 10.93 -16.31 -13.30
N LYS A 188 10.65 -15.82 -12.10
CA LYS A 188 10.11 -14.48 -11.85
C LYS A 188 10.84 -13.83 -10.68
N GLN A 189 11.21 -12.56 -10.83
CA GLN A 189 11.78 -11.78 -9.74
C GLN A 189 10.68 -11.12 -8.91
N ILE A 190 10.91 -11.04 -7.60
CA ILE A 190 10.08 -10.27 -6.67
C ILE A 190 10.97 -9.47 -5.72
N THR A 191 10.61 -8.21 -5.49
CA THR A 191 11.26 -7.35 -4.51
C THR A 191 10.46 -7.36 -3.21
N ILE A 192 11.08 -7.78 -2.12
CA ILE A 192 10.48 -7.80 -0.78
C ILE A 192 11.01 -6.61 0.01
N ILE A 193 10.06 -5.86 0.56
CA ILE A 193 10.30 -4.65 1.33
C ILE A 193 9.87 -4.94 2.77
N ARG A 194 10.54 -4.32 3.74
CA ARG A 194 10.09 -4.37 5.13
C ARG A 194 8.66 -3.84 5.27
N GLY A 195 7.79 -4.60 5.93
CA GLY A 195 6.46 -4.13 6.33
C GLY A 195 6.56 -3.02 7.37
N TYR A 196 5.76 -1.97 7.24
CA TYR A 196 5.67 -0.91 8.26
C TYR A 196 5.05 -1.49 9.54
N ASN A 197 5.81 -1.52 10.63
CA ASN A 197 5.32 -1.93 11.93
C ASN A 197 5.10 -0.67 12.76
N LYS A 198 3.87 -0.43 13.24
CA LYS A 198 3.51 0.77 14.03
C LYS A 198 4.32 0.91 15.34
N PHE A 199 4.94 -0.17 15.78
CA PHE A 199 5.81 -0.25 16.96
C PHE A 199 7.30 -0.23 16.63
N ASP A 200 7.66 -0.27 15.34
CA ASP A 200 9.01 0.10 14.96
C ASP A 200 9.09 1.62 15.10
N PRO A 201 9.97 2.15 15.98
CA PRO A 201 10.17 3.58 16.06
C PRO A 201 10.49 4.08 14.64
N PRO A 202 10.02 5.29 14.27
CA PRO A 202 10.45 5.90 13.01
C PRO A 202 11.97 5.78 12.98
N ILE A 203 12.49 5.16 11.91
CA ILE A 203 13.92 4.96 11.76
C ILE A 203 14.54 6.36 11.78
N ASP A 204 15.11 6.76 12.92
CA ASP A 204 15.84 8.00 12.99
C ASP A 204 16.98 7.87 11.98
N SER A 205 17.16 8.86 11.12
CA SER A 205 18.34 8.98 10.26
C SER A 205 19.64 8.68 11.02
N LEU A 206 19.68 9.02 12.32
CA LEU A 206 20.81 8.75 13.21
C LEU A 206 20.99 7.25 13.54
N ASP A 207 19.93 6.45 13.60
CA ASP A 207 20.01 5.00 13.83
C ASP A 207 20.59 4.26 12.61
N ILE A 208 20.23 4.68 11.39
CA ILE A 208 20.84 4.13 10.16
C ILE A 208 22.34 4.43 10.16
N VAL A 209 22.71 5.67 10.47
CA VAL A 209 24.10 6.12 10.54
C VAL A 209 24.85 5.32 11.60
N GLY A 210 24.29 5.19 12.81
CA GLY A 210 24.85 4.38 13.89
C GLY A 210 25.07 2.92 13.48
N SER A 211 24.11 2.30 12.77
CA SER A 211 24.22 0.91 12.33
C SER A 211 25.33 0.67 11.30
N ASP A 212 25.53 1.59 10.34
CA ASP A 212 26.62 1.47 9.36
C ASP A 212 27.98 1.66 10.05
N ILE A 213 28.09 2.62 10.96
CA ILE A 213 29.30 2.85 11.73
C ILE A 213 29.64 1.64 12.60
N ARG A 214 28.66 1.08 13.32
CA ARG A 214 28.81 -0.15 14.12
C ARG A 214 29.41 -1.28 13.29
N ARG A 215 28.83 -1.54 12.11
CA ARG A 215 29.30 -2.61 11.21
C ARG A 215 30.75 -2.40 10.78
N ARG A 216 31.12 -1.17 10.40
CA ARG A 216 32.48 -0.84 9.96
C ARG A 216 33.50 -0.92 11.09
N LEU A 217 33.13 -0.50 12.30
CA LEU A 217 33.97 -0.67 13.49
C LEU A 217 34.15 -2.14 13.85
N GLN A 218 33.09 -2.95 13.76
CA GLN A 218 33.20 -4.40 13.96
C GLN A 218 34.14 -5.03 12.94
N GLN A 219 34.06 -4.64 11.65
CA GLN A 219 35.00 -5.12 10.64
C GLN A 219 36.46 -4.79 10.96
N ILE A 220 36.74 -3.64 11.60
CA ILE A 220 38.09 -3.31 12.07
C ILE A 220 38.49 -4.23 13.24
N ALA A 221 37.60 -4.44 14.21
CA ALA A 221 37.83 -5.33 15.35
C ALA A 221 38.04 -6.80 14.92
N ASP A 222 37.37 -7.23 13.85
CA ASP A 222 37.48 -8.56 13.24
C ASP A 222 38.76 -8.72 12.38
N GLY A 223 39.60 -7.69 12.29
CA GLY A 223 40.86 -7.72 11.55
C GLY A 223 40.74 -7.54 10.03
N GLN A 224 39.60 -7.03 9.52
CA GLN A 224 39.49 -6.65 8.12
C GLN A 224 40.30 -5.37 7.82
N SER A 225 40.32 -4.95 6.54
CA SER A 225 41.12 -3.81 6.09
C SER A 225 40.84 -2.53 6.90
N PHE A 226 41.79 -2.14 7.76
CA PHE A 226 41.72 -0.93 8.57
C PHE A 226 41.50 0.31 7.71
N ASN A 227 42.39 0.54 6.72
CA ASN A 227 42.37 1.74 5.89
C ASN A 227 41.06 1.89 5.11
N SER A 228 40.47 0.80 4.61
CA SER A 228 39.21 0.86 3.87
C SER A 228 38.06 1.31 4.76
N ASN A 229 37.90 0.67 5.92
CA ASN A 229 36.82 0.98 6.85
C ASN A 229 37.01 2.35 7.51
N TYR A 230 38.22 2.66 7.94
CA TYR A 230 38.56 3.94 8.57
C TYR A 230 38.33 5.13 7.63
N ASN A 231 38.89 5.10 6.42
CA ASN A 231 38.75 6.22 5.47
C ASN A 231 37.31 6.38 4.97
N TYR A 232 36.55 5.28 4.86
CA TYR A 232 35.12 5.33 4.55
C TYR A 232 34.35 6.08 5.64
N LEU A 233 34.55 5.73 6.91
CA LEU A 233 33.88 6.40 8.03
C LEU A 233 34.28 7.87 8.12
N LEU A 234 35.57 8.15 7.95
CA LEU A 234 36.13 9.49 8.05
C LEU A 234 35.54 10.44 7.01
N SER A 235 35.49 10.00 5.75
CA SER A 235 35.00 10.80 4.63
C SER A 235 33.48 10.93 4.62
N LYS A 236 32.76 9.84 4.95
CA LYS A 236 31.31 9.80 4.84
C LYS A 236 30.59 10.47 6.01
N TYR A 237 31.15 10.38 7.22
CA TYR A 237 30.43 10.75 8.45
C TYR A 237 31.15 11.79 9.31
N LEU A 238 32.49 11.78 9.33
CA LEU A 238 33.28 12.67 10.19
C LEU A 238 33.85 13.88 9.43
N CYS A 239 33.51 14.08 8.17
CA CYS A 239 33.97 15.21 7.35
C CYS A 239 35.50 15.35 7.33
N ASN A 240 36.20 14.22 7.23
CA ASN A 240 37.66 14.12 7.24
C ASN A 240 38.33 14.55 8.57
N ARG A 241 37.58 14.63 9.67
CA ARG A 241 38.09 14.94 11.02
C ARG A 241 38.35 13.65 11.80
N ASN A 242 39.59 13.42 12.18
CA ASN A 242 39.98 12.23 12.94
C ASN A 242 39.90 12.40 14.46
N ASN A 243 39.65 13.63 14.94
CA ASN A 243 39.64 14.01 16.35
C ASN A 243 38.24 14.01 16.99
N SER A 244 37.22 13.46 16.32
CA SER A 244 35.87 13.34 16.91
C SER A 244 35.89 12.46 18.15
N LEU A 245 35.10 12.85 19.16
CA LEU A 245 35.07 12.18 20.45
C LEU A 245 34.35 10.82 20.34
N VAL A 246 35.01 9.75 20.76
CA VAL A 246 34.40 8.42 20.93
C VAL A 246 34.33 8.09 22.40
N GLN A 247 33.12 8.03 22.96
CA GLN A 247 32.87 7.58 24.33
C GLN A 247 32.49 6.09 24.33
N ILE A 248 33.18 5.29 25.14
CA ILE A 248 33.06 3.83 25.19
C ILE A 248 32.41 3.44 26.52
N ASN A 249 31.28 2.73 26.47
CA ASN A 249 30.51 2.27 27.64
C ASN A 249 30.29 3.37 28.69
N ASN A 250 30.12 4.61 28.25
CA ASN A 250 29.98 5.81 29.08
C ASN A 250 31.11 6.10 30.09
N THR A 251 32.21 5.34 30.07
CA THR A 251 33.27 5.38 31.11
C THR A 251 34.63 5.78 30.57
N LYS A 252 34.94 5.41 29.32
CA LYS A 252 36.22 5.71 28.66
C LYS A 252 35.98 6.60 27.45
N ALA A 253 36.99 7.36 27.04
CA ALA A 253 36.92 8.19 25.85
C ALA A 253 38.25 8.22 25.10
N ASN A 254 38.18 8.25 23.78
CA ASN A 254 39.32 8.41 22.87
C ASN A 254 38.91 9.31 21.70
N ASP A 255 39.88 9.83 20.96
CA ASP A 255 39.60 10.33 19.61
C ASP A 255 39.30 9.16 18.65
N PHE A 256 38.63 9.47 17.54
CA PHE A 256 38.17 8.47 16.59
C PHE A 256 39.30 7.62 16.00
N TYR A 257 40.45 8.23 15.68
CA TYR A 257 41.59 7.48 15.17
C TYR A 257 42.17 6.52 16.21
N SER A 258 42.46 7.02 17.41
CA SER A 258 43.01 6.20 18.50
C SER A 258 42.08 5.06 18.88
N TYR A 259 40.77 5.28 18.85
CA TYR A 259 39.79 4.23 19.08
C TYR A 259 39.83 3.14 18.00
N CYS A 260 39.79 3.51 16.71
CA CYS A 260 39.86 2.54 15.61
C CYS A 260 41.19 1.78 15.62
N MET A 261 42.28 2.47 15.94
CA MET A 261 43.61 1.84 16.05
C MET A 261 43.65 0.84 17.21
N GLY A 262 43.03 1.17 18.35
CA GLY A 262 42.85 0.25 19.45
C GLY A 262 42.07 -1.00 19.05
N LEU A 263 40.96 -0.84 18.33
CA LEU A 263 40.17 -1.98 17.82
C LEU A 263 40.96 -2.91 16.90
N GLN A 264 41.87 -2.38 16.09
CA GLN A 264 42.69 -3.19 15.19
C GLN A 264 43.62 -4.17 15.95
N PHE A 265 44.09 -3.78 17.14
CA PHE A 265 45.01 -4.59 17.94
C PHE A 265 44.34 -5.34 19.09
N ASP A 266 43.18 -4.86 19.58
CA ASP A 266 42.43 -5.49 20.66
C ASP A 266 41.43 -6.53 20.12
N GLN A 267 41.93 -7.72 19.84
CA GLN A 267 41.12 -8.82 19.30
C GLN A 267 40.03 -9.28 20.26
N GLY A 268 38.87 -9.65 19.70
CA GLY A 268 37.73 -10.20 20.42
C GLY A 268 36.72 -9.17 20.93
N VAL A 269 36.86 -7.89 20.57
CA VAL A 269 35.88 -6.86 20.93
C VAL A 269 34.62 -7.00 20.07
N HIS A 270 33.45 -7.04 20.72
CA HIS A 270 32.14 -7.01 20.07
C HIS A 270 31.47 -5.64 20.27
N ILE A 271 31.06 -5.00 19.16
CA ILE A 271 30.38 -3.70 19.16
C ILE A 271 28.86 -3.90 19.16
N ASP A 272 28.26 -3.71 20.32
CA ASP A 272 26.82 -3.85 20.55
C ASP A 272 26.01 -2.77 19.85
N GLY A 273 26.52 -1.52 19.86
CA GLY A 273 25.75 -0.38 19.40
C GLY A 273 26.58 0.89 19.27
N VAL A 274 26.12 1.79 18.40
CA VAL A 274 26.73 3.11 18.19
C VAL A 274 25.62 4.14 18.08
N ALA A 275 25.58 5.08 19.02
CA ALA A 275 24.76 6.27 18.96
C ALA A 275 25.62 7.47 18.54
N VAL A 276 25.05 8.37 17.73
CA VAL A 276 25.81 9.47 17.12
C VAL A 276 25.19 10.81 17.46
N VAL A 277 26.04 11.81 17.65
CA VAL A 277 25.64 13.21 17.79
C VAL A 277 26.27 13.97 16.64
N SER A 278 25.43 14.59 15.83
CA SER A 278 25.83 15.43 14.69
C SER A 278 25.66 16.91 15.01
N ASP A 279 26.51 17.74 14.41
CA ASP A 279 26.30 19.18 14.35
C ASP A 279 25.14 19.51 13.40
N SER A 280 24.17 20.29 13.88
CA SER A 280 22.98 20.71 13.12
C SER A 280 23.30 21.53 11.88
N VAL A 281 24.46 22.19 11.82
CA VAL A 281 24.85 23.04 10.69
C VAL A 281 25.60 22.25 9.63
N THR A 282 26.56 21.42 10.04
CA THR A 282 27.45 20.72 9.11
C THR A 282 27.00 19.29 8.80
N SER A 283 26.03 18.74 9.54
CA SER A 283 25.62 17.32 9.51
C SER A 283 26.76 16.33 9.80
N CYS A 284 27.95 16.83 10.18
CA CYS A 284 29.11 16.02 10.52
C CYS A 284 28.97 15.46 11.94
N ILE A 285 29.43 14.22 12.14
CA ILE A 285 29.41 13.60 13.47
C ILE A 285 30.54 14.16 14.32
N THR A 286 30.16 14.76 15.45
CA THR A 286 31.09 15.36 16.42
C THR A 286 31.37 14.43 17.60
N ARG A 287 30.43 13.54 17.92
CA ARG A 287 30.57 12.55 19.00
C ARG A 287 29.92 11.22 18.64
N LEU A 288 30.60 10.14 19.01
CA LEU A 288 30.11 8.76 18.95
C LEU A 288 30.05 8.20 20.36
N ASN A 289 28.93 7.61 20.74
CA ASN A 289 28.79 6.82 21.95
C ASN A 289 28.71 5.34 21.54
N VAL A 290 29.77 4.60 21.85
CA VAL A 290 29.91 3.20 21.47
C VAL A 290 29.70 2.32 22.70
N THR A 291 28.80 1.35 22.56
CA THR A 291 28.63 0.27 23.53
C THR A 291 29.31 -0.98 22.99
N GLN A 292 30.21 -1.57 23.76
CA GLN A 292 30.97 -2.76 23.38
C GLN A 292 31.24 -3.64 24.58
N HIS A 293 31.50 -4.92 24.34
CA HIS A 293 32.00 -5.84 25.35
C HIS A 293 33.12 -6.72 24.79
N LYS A 294 33.85 -7.35 25.69
CA LYS A 294 34.81 -8.39 25.38
C LYS A 294 34.35 -9.66 26.10
N PRO A 295 34.07 -10.76 25.38
CA PRO A 295 33.70 -12.03 25.97
C PRO A 295 34.89 -12.66 26.74
#